data_AF-A0AAU2NDY5-F1
#
_entry.id   AF-A0AAU2NDY5-F1
#
_cell.length_a   1.000
_cell.length_b   1.000
_cell.length_c   1.000
_cell.angle_alpha   90.00
_cell.angle_beta   90.00
_cell.angle_gamma   90.00
#
_symmetry.space_group_name_H-M   'P 1'
#
loop_
_entity.id
_entity.type
_entity.pdbx_description
1 polymer ?
#
loop_
_entity_poly.entity_id
_entity_poly.type
_entity_poly.pdbx_seq_one_letter_code
_entity_poly.pdbx_strand_id
1 'polypeptide(L)'
;MHENMPINRTLTPAQVQLAFDYVLAVDVGDDDAVDRLAIELLPHPGLLVAIAEELILPMTALPDDVDDINADSFVLDQLGVLFMTAIHMWAHDCPASAAPTIARSIAHFVAQIFITEPKDVAQALEVIRDGRLELARAVHTTGTHR
;
A
#
# COMPACT_ATOMS: atom_id res chain seq x y z
N MET A 1 -19.64 -7.38 -16.81
CA MET A 1 -18.94 -6.11 -17.07
C MET A 1 -18.52 -5.54 -15.73
N HIS A 2 -17.41 -6.02 -15.19
CA HIS A 2 -16.67 -5.26 -14.18
C HIS A 2 -15.59 -4.55 -14.98
N GLU A 3 -15.73 -3.23 -15.15
CA GLU A 3 -14.65 -2.42 -15.66
C GLU A 3 -13.47 -2.61 -14.69
N ASN A 4 -12.38 -3.19 -15.19
CA ASN A 4 -11.07 -3.05 -14.58
C ASN A 4 -10.83 -1.55 -14.41
N MET A 5 -11.12 -1.04 -13.22
CA MET A 5 -10.73 0.31 -12.84
C MET A 5 -9.21 0.31 -12.87
N PRO A 6 -8.55 1.03 -13.80
CA PRO A 6 -7.12 1.14 -13.74
C PRO A 6 -6.85 2.08 -12.57
N ILE A 7 -6.58 1.55 -11.38
CA ILE A 7 -5.89 2.32 -10.35
C ILE A 7 -4.44 2.42 -10.80
N ASN A 8 -4.20 3.19 -11.85
CA ASN A 8 -2.88 3.62 -12.24
C ASN A 8 -2.83 5.14 -12.06
N ARG A 9 -3.00 5.58 -10.82
CA ARG A 9 -2.33 6.80 -10.39
C ARG A 9 -0.88 6.40 -10.21
N THR A 10 -0.05 6.64 -11.21
CA THR A 10 1.38 6.42 -11.05
C THR A 10 1.87 7.33 -9.93
N LEU A 11 2.14 6.76 -8.75
CA LEU A 11 2.72 7.50 -7.66
C LEU A 11 4.08 8.03 -8.11
N THR A 12 4.35 9.30 -7.83
CA THR A 12 5.68 9.87 -8.06
C THR A 12 6.68 9.18 -7.11
N PRO A 13 7.98 9.13 -7.47
CA PRO A 13 8.98 8.58 -6.56
C PRO A 13 8.98 9.25 -5.18
N ALA A 14 8.70 10.56 -5.10
CA ALA A 14 8.59 11.29 -3.84
C ALA A 14 7.38 10.85 -3.01
N GLN A 15 6.23 10.58 -3.65
CA GLN A 15 5.04 10.06 -2.98
C GLN A 15 5.25 8.63 -2.46
N VAL A 16 5.90 7.76 -3.25
CA VAL A 16 6.28 6.41 -2.79
C VAL A 16 7.18 6.52 -1.57
N GLN A 17 8.24 7.32 -1.65
CA GLN A 17 9.17 7.54 -0.54
C GLN A 17 8.44 8.02 0.73
N LEU A 18 7.67 9.10 0.62
CA LEU A 18 6.93 9.68 1.74
C LEU A 18 6.00 8.68 2.41
N ALA A 19 5.25 7.90 1.61
CA ALA A 19 4.30 6.95 2.13
C ALA A 19 4.98 5.81 2.89
N PHE A 20 6.06 5.24 2.33
CA PHE A 20 6.80 4.16 2.99
C PHE A 20 7.57 4.65 4.21
N ASP A 21 8.16 5.83 4.18
CA ASP A 21 8.84 6.41 5.34
C ASP A 21 7.87 6.63 6.50
N TYR A 22 6.63 7.06 6.19
CA TYR A 22 5.59 7.16 7.21
C TYR A 22 5.18 5.79 7.77
N VAL A 23 4.99 4.79 6.92
CA VAL A 23 4.65 3.41 7.36
C VAL A 23 5.77 2.84 8.23
N LEU A 24 7.03 3.02 7.85
CA LEU A 24 8.19 2.61 8.63
C LEU A 24 8.24 3.30 9.99
N ALA A 25 8.05 4.62 10.03
CA ALA A 25 8.02 5.38 11.29
C ALA A 25 6.92 4.88 12.25
N VAL A 26 5.73 4.58 11.71
CA VAL A 26 4.61 4.00 12.49
C VAL A 26 4.93 2.58 12.97
N ASP A 27 5.59 1.76 12.16
CA ASP A 27 5.95 0.38 12.50
C ASP A 27 6.98 0.32 13.64
N VAL A 28 8.04 1.15 13.54
CA VAL A 28 9.11 1.18 14.56
C VAL A 28 8.74 2.02 15.81
N GLY A 29 7.62 2.74 15.76
CA GLY A 29 7.14 3.58 16.86
C GLY A 29 7.96 4.86 17.07
N ASP A 30 8.48 5.46 15.99
CA ASP A 30 9.19 6.73 16.03
C ASP A 30 8.18 7.90 15.96
N ASP A 31 7.64 8.28 17.11
CA ASP A 31 6.61 9.32 17.23
C ASP A 31 7.06 10.68 16.66
N ASP A 32 8.33 11.06 16.84
CA ASP A 32 8.89 12.31 16.31
C ASP A 32 8.91 12.30 14.77
N ALA A 33 9.29 11.17 14.16
CA ALA A 33 9.24 11.01 12.71
C ALA A 33 7.80 10.95 12.20
N VAL A 34 6.89 10.27 12.91
CA VAL A 34 5.46 10.20 12.57
C VAL A 34 4.85 11.59 12.52
N ASP A 35 5.09 12.43 13.54
CA ASP A 35 4.54 13.79 13.59
C ASP A 35 5.07 14.67 12.45
N ARG A 36 6.38 14.59 12.16
CA ARG A 36 6.98 15.32 11.04
C ARG A 36 6.39 14.88 9.69
N LEU A 37 6.35 13.58 9.44
CA LEU A 37 5.88 13.01 8.18
C LEU A 37 4.36 13.16 8.00
N ALA A 38 3.58 13.20 9.09
CA ALA A 38 2.16 13.50 9.04
C ALA A 38 1.87 14.89 8.45
N ILE A 39 2.72 15.88 8.74
CA ILE A 39 2.63 17.23 8.14
C ILE A 39 2.89 17.17 6.64
N GLU A 40 3.88 16.37 6.22
CA GLU A 40 4.22 16.17 4.81
C GLU A 40 3.15 15.36 4.05
N LEU A 41 2.41 14.48 4.73
CA LEU A 41 1.29 13.72 4.17
C LEU A 41 0.02 14.54 3.96
N LEU A 42 -0.16 15.63 4.71
CA LEU A 42 -1.38 16.44 4.69
C LEU A 42 -1.82 16.90 3.28
N PRO A 43 -0.92 17.32 2.37
CA PRO A 43 -1.27 17.68 0.99
C PRO A 43 -1.62 16.49 0.08
N HIS A 44 -1.47 15.25 0.56
CA HIS A 44 -1.64 14.02 -0.21
C HIS A 44 -2.73 13.10 0.38
N PRO A 45 -4.00 13.57 0.46
CA PRO A 45 -5.10 12.76 0.95
C PRO A 45 -5.26 11.52 0.06
N GLY A 46 -5.27 10.34 0.69
CA GLY A 46 -5.38 9.05 -0.01
C GLY A 46 -4.05 8.44 -0.46
N LEU A 47 -2.89 9.06 -0.18
CA LEU A 47 -1.60 8.46 -0.53
C LEU A 47 -1.37 7.10 0.14
N LEU A 48 -1.69 6.98 1.43
CA LEU A 48 -1.62 5.69 2.13
C LEU A 48 -2.64 4.66 1.62
N VAL A 49 -3.80 5.12 1.15
CA VAL A 49 -4.80 4.26 0.50
C VAL A 49 -4.25 3.70 -0.80
N ALA A 50 -3.62 4.55 -1.63
CA ALA A 50 -3.01 4.12 -2.88
C ALA A 50 -1.88 3.09 -2.65
N ILE A 51 -1.04 3.28 -1.62
CA ILE A 51 -0.04 2.25 -1.25
C ILE A 51 -0.71 0.96 -0.78
N ALA A 52 -1.77 1.04 0.03
CA ALA A 52 -2.52 -0.14 0.44
C ALA A 52 -3.08 -0.89 -0.76
N GLU A 53 -3.65 -0.20 -1.75
CA GLU A 53 -4.13 -0.80 -3.01
C GLU A 53 -3.02 -1.50 -3.79
N GLU A 54 -1.86 -0.85 -3.95
CA GLU A 54 -0.71 -1.41 -4.67
C GLU A 54 -0.10 -2.65 -4.01
N LEU A 55 -0.33 -2.85 -2.71
CA LEU A 55 0.22 -3.98 -1.96
C LEU A 55 -0.81 -5.10 -1.76
N ILE A 56 -2.05 -4.75 -1.46
CA ILE A 56 -3.07 -5.70 -1.04
C ILE A 56 -3.73 -6.31 -2.27
N LEU A 57 -4.18 -5.49 -3.23
CA LEU A 57 -4.95 -5.98 -4.36
C LEU A 57 -4.18 -7.03 -5.18
N PRO A 58 -2.90 -6.85 -5.55
CA PRO A 58 -2.18 -7.87 -6.32
C PRO A 58 -1.97 -9.19 -5.55
N MET A 59 -1.93 -9.13 -4.22
CA MET A 59 -1.71 -10.31 -3.38
C MET A 59 -2.99 -11.06 -3.07
N THR A 60 -4.13 -10.36 -3.12
CA THR A 60 -5.42 -10.95 -2.78
C THR A 60 -6.28 -11.27 -3.98
N ALA A 61 -6.10 -10.57 -5.10
CA ALA A 61 -6.96 -10.70 -6.27
C ALA A 61 -6.99 -12.14 -6.79
N LEU A 62 -8.19 -12.58 -7.17
CA LEU A 62 -8.34 -13.81 -7.93
C LEU A 62 -7.56 -13.70 -9.24
N PRO A 63 -6.71 -14.68 -9.57
CA PRO A 63 -6.02 -14.70 -10.84
C PRO A 63 -7.01 -14.87 -11.99
N ASP A 64 -6.86 -14.05 -13.04
CA ASP A 64 -7.78 -14.00 -14.19
C ASP A 64 -7.80 -15.29 -15.04
N ASP A 65 -6.78 -16.15 -14.91
CA ASP A 65 -6.47 -17.20 -15.90
C ASP A 65 -6.06 -18.53 -15.25
N VAL A 66 -6.96 -19.13 -14.45
CA VAL A 66 -6.69 -20.43 -13.80
C VAL A 66 -7.91 -21.34 -13.83
N ASP A 67 -7.73 -22.53 -14.40
CA ASP A 67 -8.67 -23.66 -14.32
C ASP A 67 -8.83 -24.22 -12.88
N ASP A 68 -8.12 -23.64 -11.90
CA ASP A 68 -7.94 -24.15 -10.53
C ASP A 68 -8.26 -23.08 -9.46
N ILE A 69 -9.31 -22.27 -9.71
CA ILE A 69 -9.91 -21.42 -8.66
C ILE A 69 -10.49 -22.36 -7.60
N ASN A 70 -9.88 -22.35 -6.42
CA ASN A 70 -10.37 -23.07 -5.25
C ASN A 70 -11.00 -22.12 -4.22
N ALA A 71 -11.60 -22.70 -3.18
CA ALA A 71 -12.27 -21.93 -2.13
C ALA A 71 -11.32 -20.95 -1.41
N ASP A 72 -10.04 -21.31 -1.25
CA ASP A 72 -9.06 -20.49 -0.56
C ASP A 72 -8.71 -19.24 -1.38
N SER A 73 -8.52 -19.38 -2.70
CA SER A 73 -8.29 -18.24 -3.61
C SER A 73 -9.48 -17.29 -3.64
N PHE A 74 -10.71 -17.81 -3.62
CA PHE A 74 -11.92 -16.98 -3.53
C PHE A 74 -12.01 -16.24 -2.20
N VAL A 75 -11.76 -16.93 -1.08
CA VAL A 75 -11.77 -16.31 0.25
C VAL A 75 -10.73 -15.22 0.35
N LEU A 76 -9.53 -15.44 -0.19
CA LEU A 76 -8.45 -14.45 -0.17
C LEU A 76 -8.83 -13.16 -0.94
N ASP A 77 -9.46 -13.27 -2.10
CA ASP A 77 -9.98 -12.14 -2.87
C ASP A 77 -11.03 -11.35 -2.10
N GLN A 78 -12.01 -12.04 -1.52
CA GLN A 78 -13.04 -11.40 -0.72
C GLN A 78 -12.45 -10.72 0.53
N LEU A 79 -11.41 -11.30 1.14
CA LEU A 79 -10.68 -10.66 2.24
C LEU A 79 -9.97 -9.39 1.79
N GLY A 80 -9.33 -9.40 0.61
CA GLY A 80 -8.73 -8.21 0.01
C GLY A 80 -9.73 -7.08 -0.20
N VAL A 81 -10.89 -7.42 -0.78
CA VAL A 81 -12.00 -6.47 -1.00
C VAL A 81 -12.51 -5.90 0.32
N LEU A 82 -12.72 -6.74 1.34
CA LEU A 82 -13.20 -6.30 2.65
C LEU A 82 -12.18 -5.38 3.34
N PHE A 83 -10.89 -5.75 3.28
CA PHE A 83 -9.81 -4.97 3.89
C PHE A 83 -9.69 -3.60 3.22
N MET A 84 -9.74 -3.55 1.89
CA MET A 84 -9.74 -2.29 1.17
C MET A 84 -10.99 -1.46 1.45
N THR A 85 -12.16 -2.09 1.59
CA THR A 85 -13.40 -1.39 1.96
C THR A 85 -13.23 -0.69 3.32
N ALA A 86 -12.67 -1.37 4.32
CA ALA A 86 -12.41 -0.78 5.63
C ALA A 86 -11.41 0.40 5.56
N ILE A 87 -10.32 0.26 4.82
CA ILE A 87 -9.34 1.33 4.61
C ILE A 87 -9.98 2.56 3.95
N HIS A 88 -10.80 2.34 2.92
CA HIS A 88 -11.51 3.41 2.24
C HIS A 88 -12.49 4.13 3.17
N MET A 89 -13.25 3.39 3.98
CA MET A 89 -14.15 3.98 4.97
C MET A 89 -13.40 4.84 5.99
N TRP A 90 -12.30 4.33 6.56
CA TRP A 90 -11.49 5.10 7.51
C TRP A 90 -10.92 6.37 6.89
N ALA A 91 -10.37 6.26 5.68
CA ALA A 91 -9.81 7.38 4.95
C ALA A 91 -10.88 8.42 4.57
N HIS A 92 -12.12 8.00 4.31
CA HIS A 92 -13.23 8.88 4.00
C HIS A 92 -13.74 9.64 5.22
N ASP A 93 -13.98 8.92 6.33
CA ASP A 93 -14.68 9.49 7.49
C ASP A 93 -13.77 10.39 8.32
N CYS A 94 -12.49 10.01 8.50
CA CYS A 94 -11.53 10.78 9.29
C CYS A 94 -10.10 10.72 8.72
N PRO A 95 -9.82 11.36 7.56
CA PRO A 95 -8.56 11.19 6.83
C PRO A 95 -7.29 11.40 7.67
N ALA A 96 -7.23 12.49 8.46
CA ALA A 96 -6.05 12.84 9.24
C ALA A 96 -5.79 11.88 10.41
N SER A 97 -6.82 11.42 11.11
CA SER A 97 -6.68 10.47 12.22
C SER A 97 -6.61 9.01 11.76
N ALA A 98 -7.00 8.72 10.51
CA ALA A 98 -6.93 7.39 9.93
C ALA A 98 -5.52 7.02 9.47
N ALA A 99 -4.65 8.00 9.17
CA ALA A 99 -3.32 7.75 8.63
C ALA A 99 -2.47 6.77 9.47
N PRO A 100 -2.35 6.92 10.81
CA PRO A 100 -1.62 5.95 11.62
C PRO A 100 -2.23 4.53 11.58
N THR A 101 -3.57 4.45 11.54
CA THR A 101 -4.29 3.17 11.49
C THR A 101 -4.09 2.47 10.15
N ILE A 102 -4.14 3.21 9.04
CA ILE A 102 -3.88 2.68 7.70
C ILE A 102 -2.42 2.23 7.60
N ALA A 103 -1.47 3.05 8.05
CA ALA A 103 -0.05 2.70 8.06
C ALA A 103 0.23 1.42 8.87
N ARG A 104 -0.34 1.31 10.07
CA ARG A 104 -0.22 0.09 10.88
C ARG A 104 -0.83 -1.12 10.18
N SER A 105 -1.97 -0.93 9.50
CA SER A 105 -2.64 -1.99 8.75
C SER A 105 -1.77 -2.49 7.58
N ILE A 106 -1.08 -1.58 6.87
CA ILE A 106 -0.10 -1.93 5.83
C ILE A 106 1.06 -2.72 6.41
N ALA A 107 1.69 -2.23 7.50
CA ALA A 107 2.80 -2.91 8.14
C ALA A 107 2.41 -4.32 8.63
N HIS A 108 1.22 -4.46 9.23
CA HIS A 108 0.69 -5.76 9.65
C HIS A 108 0.43 -6.70 8.46
N PHE A 109 -0.11 -6.18 7.35
CA PHE A 109 -0.31 -6.98 6.15
C PHE A 109 1.03 -7.50 5.60
N VAL A 110 2.04 -6.64 5.50
CA VAL A 110 3.40 -7.04 5.07
C VAL A 110 3.97 -8.09 6.03
N ALA A 111 3.86 -7.88 7.34
CA ALA A 111 4.34 -8.81 8.34
C ALA A 111 3.68 -10.20 8.29
N GLN A 112 2.40 -10.27 7.92
CA GLN A 112 1.66 -11.54 7.89
C GLN A 112 1.77 -12.26 6.55
N ILE A 113 1.79 -11.53 5.44
CA ILE A 113 1.68 -12.11 4.09
C ILE A 113 3.04 -12.27 3.41
N PHE A 114 3.96 -11.32 3.61
CA PHE A 114 5.25 -11.33 2.90
C PHE A 114 6.37 -12.04 3.68
N ILE A 115 6.20 -12.22 4.98
CA ILE A 115 7.26 -12.69 5.87
C ILE A 115 6.97 -14.15 6.30
N THR A 116 7.64 -15.10 5.65
CA THR A 116 7.45 -16.55 5.89
C THR A 116 8.32 -17.11 7.04
N GLU A 117 9.29 -16.33 7.51
CA GLU A 117 10.19 -16.58 8.65
C GLU A 117 10.30 -15.26 9.44
N PRO A 118 10.62 -15.21 10.75
CA PRO A 118 10.69 -13.95 11.50
C PRO A 118 11.78 -13.01 10.96
N LYS A 119 11.47 -12.30 9.88
CA LYS A 119 12.25 -11.24 9.29
C LYS A 119 11.71 -9.91 9.79
N ASP A 120 12.61 -8.96 9.84
CA ASP A 120 12.34 -7.59 10.20
C ASP A 120 11.30 -6.97 9.24
N VAL A 121 10.17 -6.51 9.79
CA VAL A 121 9.09 -5.88 9.02
C VAL A 121 9.59 -4.62 8.33
N ALA A 122 10.49 -3.87 8.98
CA ALA A 122 11.11 -2.70 8.40
C ALA A 122 11.92 -3.08 7.15
N GLN A 123 12.73 -4.14 7.23
CA GLN A 123 13.49 -4.62 6.07
C GLN A 123 12.58 -5.04 4.92
N ALA A 124 11.47 -5.73 5.20
CA ALA A 124 10.51 -6.11 4.16
C ALA A 124 9.86 -4.87 3.50
N LEU A 125 9.45 -3.88 4.30
CA LEU A 125 8.91 -2.61 3.83
C LEU A 125 9.93 -1.84 2.98
N GLU A 126 11.22 -1.82 3.37
CA GLU A 126 12.29 -1.20 2.59
C GLU A 126 12.48 -1.86 1.21
N VAL A 127 12.52 -3.19 1.15
CA VAL A 127 12.63 -3.92 -0.12
C VAL A 127 11.45 -3.63 -1.04
N ILE A 128 10.24 -3.61 -0.49
CA ILE A 128 9.02 -3.26 -1.24
C ILE A 128 9.09 -1.80 -1.72
N ARG A 129 9.48 -0.87 -0.85
CA ARG A 129 9.67 0.55 -1.20
C ARG A 129 10.62 0.70 -2.37
N ASP A 130 11.79 0.06 -2.31
CA ASP A 130 12.84 0.19 -3.32
C ASP A 130 12.36 -0.31 -4.68
N GLY A 131 11.66 -1.45 -4.73
CA GLY A 131 11.02 -1.95 -5.96
C GLY A 131 9.95 -1.00 -6.51
N ARG A 132 9.13 -0.40 -5.65
CA ARG A 132 8.12 0.60 -6.07
C ARG A 132 8.75 1.90 -6.54
N LEU A 133 9.86 2.33 -5.94
CA LEU A 133 10.63 3.50 -6.38
C LEU A 133 11.22 3.29 -7.78
N GLU A 134 11.76 2.10 -8.05
CA GLU A 134 12.26 1.76 -9.39
C GLU A 134 11.16 1.82 -10.44
N LEU A 135 9.98 1.23 -10.15
CA LEU A 135 8.81 1.28 -11.02
C LEU A 135 8.34 2.74 -11.25
N ALA A 136 8.20 3.51 -10.17
CA ALA A 136 7.80 4.91 -10.25
C ALA A 136 8.78 5.73 -11.10
N ARG A 137 10.09 5.55 -10.92
CA ARG A 137 11.11 6.23 -11.72
C ARG A 137 11.00 5.86 -13.20
N ALA A 138 10.89 4.57 -13.52
CA ALA A 138 10.80 4.11 -14.90
C ALA A 138 9.60 4.72 -15.65
N VAL A 139 8.42 4.80 -15.01
CA VAL A 139 7.23 5.40 -15.64
C VAL A 139 7.42 6.90 -15.89
N HIS A 140 8.01 7.63 -14.94
CA HIS A 140 8.16 9.09 -15.03
C HIS A 140 9.29 9.53 -15.97
N THR A 141 10.38 8.76 -16.10
CA THR A 141 11.43 9.04 -17.09
C THR A 141 10.94 8.86 -18.52
N THR A 142 10.01 7.91 -18.74
CA THR A 142 9.48 7.60 -20.07
C THR A 142 8.44 8.64 -20.53
N GLY A 143 7.74 9.31 -19.61
CA GLY A 143 6.78 10.38 -19.90
C GLY A 143 7.39 11.74 -20.26
N THR A 144 8.69 11.94 -20.04
CA THR A 144 9.38 13.24 -20.29
C THR A 144 9.92 13.34 -21.73
N HIS A 145 9.80 12.28 -22.53
CA HIS A 145 10.30 12.20 -23.91
C HIS A 145 9.21 12.27 -25.00
N ARG A 146 8.02 12.78 -24.70
CA ARG A 146 6.92 12.91 -25.68
C ARG A 146 6.48 14.35 -25.88
#